data_AF-G4ZGU8-F1
#
_entry.id   AF-G4ZGU8-F1
#
_cell.length_a   1.000
_cell.length_b   1.000
_cell.length_c   1.000
_cell.angle_alpha   90.00
_cell.angle_beta   90.00
_cell.angle_gamma   90.00
#
_symmetry.space_group_name_H-M   'P 1'
#
loop_
_entity.id
_entity.type
_entity.pdbx_description
1 polymer ?
#
loop_
_entity_poly.entity_id
_entity_poly.type
_entity_poly.pdbx_seq_one_letter_code
_entity_poly.pdbx_strand_id
1 'polypeptide(L)'
;MVYFVSDGVSAAWGHWTSIQVGHRGKYSVERLLSFRDYYVRTSPTRVLIVCATGMLPAFIVAILVEFIPLKPPDEGWKANYTFWIRLYVSSLPIAFGGVYQVKEVIEPGAISTTGIVATAVGSCTCYVALTMLVAALWKFPIPFGYVLTVGPFVAFYMIFFMLSIGPRVLSSSAVLRRQIFSQMLVIAAQGMLAI
;
A
#
# COMPACT_ATOMS: atom_id res chain seq x y z
N MET A 1 -11.06 -19.91 -44.52
CA MET A 1 -11.03 -20.08 -43.05
C MET A 1 -9.63 -19.91 -42.46
N VAL A 2 -8.77 -19.06 -43.04
CA VAL A 2 -7.40 -18.76 -42.52
C VAL A 2 -7.26 -17.26 -42.18
N TYR A 3 -8.02 -16.39 -42.85
CA TYR A 3 -8.05 -14.95 -42.58
C TYR A 3 -8.72 -14.57 -41.24
N PHE A 4 -9.77 -15.28 -40.82
CA PHE A 4 -10.51 -14.96 -39.57
C PHE A 4 -9.70 -15.22 -38.29
N VAL A 5 -8.78 -16.18 -38.30
CA VAL A 5 -7.91 -16.50 -37.16
C VAL A 5 -6.85 -15.40 -36.99
N SER A 6 -6.37 -14.82 -38.08
CA SER A 6 -5.43 -13.68 -38.08
C SER A 6 -6.06 -12.41 -37.48
N ASP A 7 -7.33 -12.14 -37.79
CA ASP A 7 -8.03 -10.96 -37.28
C ASP A 7 -8.34 -11.08 -35.78
N GLY A 8 -8.74 -12.28 -35.32
CA GLY A 8 -8.96 -12.54 -33.90
C GLY A 8 -7.68 -12.44 -33.06
N VAL A 9 -6.56 -12.95 -33.58
CA VAL A 9 -5.25 -12.87 -32.91
C VAL A 9 -4.72 -11.44 -32.89
N SER A 10 -4.87 -10.68 -33.98
CA SER A 10 -4.45 -9.27 -34.02
C SER A 10 -5.31 -8.37 -33.13
N ALA A 11 -6.62 -8.62 -33.05
CA ALA A 11 -7.53 -7.92 -32.14
C ALA A 11 -7.22 -8.25 -30.67
N ALA A 12 -7.00 -9.53 -30.34
CA ALA A 12 -6.61 -9.95 -29.00
C ALA A 12 -5.22 -9.41 -28.63
N TRP A 13 -4.28 -9.38 -29.57
CA TRP A 13 -2.96 -8.80 -29.38
C TRP A 13 -3.03 -7.28 -29.17
N GLY A 14 -3.85 -6.57 -29.95
CA GLY A 14 -4.11 -5.15 -29.79
C GLY A 14 -4.78 -4.82 -28.46
N HIS A 15 -5.74 -5.64 -28.02
CA HIS A 15 -6.37 -5.50 -26.72
C HIS A 15 -5.37 -5.76 -25.58
N TRP A 16 -4.58 -6.84 -25.68
CA TRP A 16 -3.52 -7.18 -24.73
C TRP A 16 -2.47 -6.06 -24.61
N THR A 17 -1.97 -5.53 -25.74
CA THR A 17 -1.05 -4.39 -25.74
C THR A 17 -1.70 -3.12 -25.20
N SER A 18 -3.00 -2.90 -25.44
CA SER A 18 -3.73 -1.76 -24.86
C SER A 18 -3.87 -1.84 -23.34
N ILE A 19 -3.93 -3.06 -22.78
CA ILE A 19 -3.99 -3.35 -21.34
C ILE A 19 -2.60 -3.25 -20.71
N GLN A 20 -1.51 -3.48 -21.47
CA GLN A 20 -0.16 -3.33 -20.95
C GLN A 20 0.16 -1.87 -20.62
N VAL A 21 0.03 -1.54 -19.33
CA VAL A 21 0.36 -0.24 -18.74
C VAL A 21 1.80 0.18 -19.08
N GLY A 22 2.72 -0.77 -19.24
CA GLY A 22 4.11 -0.52 -19.65
C GLY A 22 4.29 0.09 -21.05
N HIS A 23 3.35 -0.14 -21.97
CA HIS A 23 3.39 0.38 -23.34
C HIS A 23 2.73 1.76 -23.50
N ARG A 24 2.12 2.33 -22.44
CA ARG A 24 1.43 3.62 -22.49
C ARG A 24 2.34 4.86 -22.36
N GLY A 25 3.62 4.73 -22.71
CA GLY A 25 4.47 5.87 -23.09
C GLY A 25 4.65 6.98 -22.04
N LYS A 26 4.58 6.69 -20.74
CA LYS A 26 4.80 7.67 -19.67
C LYS A 26 6.19 7.59 -19.01
N TYR A 27 7.13 6.88 -19.63
CA TYR A 27 8.51 6.91 -19.19
C TYR A 27 9.25 7.96 -20.01
N SER A 28 9.88 8.92 -19.32
CA SER A 28 10.75 9.87 -20.00
C SER A 28 11.90 9.09 -20.66
N VAL A 29 12.34 9.55 -21.84
CA VAL A 29 13.42 8.91 -22.60
C VAL A 29 14.68 8.83 -21.72
N GLU A 30 14.90 9.83 -20.89
CA GLU A 30 16.00 9.92 -19.93
C GLU A 30 15.95 8.79 -18.89
N ARG A 31 14.77 8.47 -18.34
CA ARG A 31 14.61 7.34 -17.41
C ARG A 31 14.94 6.02 -18.10
N LEU A 32 14.47 5.81 -19.32
CA LEU A 32 14.74 4.58 -20.07
C LEU A 32 16.22 4.44 -20.40
N LEU A 33 16.87 5.51 -20.86
CA LEU A 33 18.30 5.53 -21.15
C LEU A 33 19.13 5.30 -19.88
N SER A 34 18.77 5.94 -18.76
CA SER A 34 19.47 5.74 -17.48
C SER A 34 19.35 4.29 -16.96
N PHE A 35 18.18 3.66 -17.12
CA PHE A 35 17.98 2.26 -16.77
C PHE A 35 18.81 1.33 -17.66
N ARG A 36 18.82 1.57 -18.98
CA ARG A 36 19.64 0.81 -19.93
C ARG A 36 21.13 0.93 -19.59
N ASP A 37 21.61 2.12 -19.31
CA ASP A 37 23.01 2.36 -18.98
C ASP A 37 23.39 1.69 -17.65
N TYR A 38 22.48 1.70 -16.67
CA TYR A 38 22.65 0.96 -15.42
C TYR A 38 22.71 -0.55 -15.66
N TYR A 39 21.78 -1.09 -16.46
CA TYR A 39 21.70 -2.52 -16.78
C TYR A 39 22.95 -3.02 -17.51
N VAL A 40 23.45 -2.27 -18.50
CA VAL A 40 24.62 -2.64 -19.30
C VAL A 40 25.92 -2.57 -18.48
N ARG A 41 26.03 -1.60 -17.55
CA ARG A 41 27.27 -1.35 -16.80
C ARG A 41 27.35 -2.08 -15.46
N THR A 42 26.25 -2.60 -14.94
CA THR A 42 26.18 -3.12 -13.56
C THR A 42 26.25 -4.65 -13.54
N SER A 43 27.13 -5.20 -12.70
CA SER A 43 27.22 -6.64 -12.51
C SER A 43 25.95 -7.22 -11.85
N PRO A 44 25.56 -8.46 -12.18
CA PRO A 44 24.37 -9.09 -11.60
C PRO A 44 24.47 -9.20 -10.07
N THR A 45 25.67 -9.36 -9.52
CA THR A 45 25.92 -9.37 -8.06
C THR A 45 25.50 -8.06 -7.41
N ARG A 46 25.83 -6.91 -8.02
CA ARG A 46 25.41 -5.60 -7.50
C ARG A 46 23.90 -5.44 -7.54
N VAL A 47 23.24 -5.92 -8.59
CA VAL A 47 21.76 -5.92 -8.68
C VAL A 47 21.16 -6.75 -7.56
N LEU A 48 21.66 -7.98 -7.35
CA LEU A 48 21.18 -8.86 -6.27
C LEU A 48 21.36 -8.23 -4.89
N ILE A 49 22.52 -7.62 -4.63
CA ILE A 49 22.78 -6.92 -3.37
C ILE A 49 21.81 -5.75 -3.18
N VAL A 50 21.56 -4.94 -4.21
CA VAL A 50 20.63 -3.81 -4.13
C VAL A 50 19.21 -4.28 -3.86
N CYS A 51 18.75 -5.32 -4.57
CA CYS A 51 17.41 -5.89 -4.35
C CYS A 51 17.28 -6.49 -2.95
N ALA A 52 18.25 -7.30 -2.52
CA ALA A 52 18.26 -7.87 -1.18
C ALA A 52 18.24 -6.77 -0.12
N THR A 53 19.11 -5.76 -0.25
CA THR A 53 19.20 -4.64 0.69
C THR A 53 17.93 -3.80 0.73
N GLY A 54 17.23 -3.65 -0.40
CA GLY A 54 15.93 -2.98 -0.45
C GLY A 54 14.83 -3.72 0.32
N MET A 55 14.89 -5.05 0.35
CA MET A 55 13.92 -5.90 1.08
C MET A 55 14.27 -6.09 2.55
N LEU A 56 15.56 -6.00 2.92
CA LEU A 56 16.05 -6.26 4.28
C LEU A 56 15.33 -5.43 5.37
N PRO A 57 15.08 -4.11 5.22
CA PRO A 57 14.40 -3.34 6.25
C PRO A 57 13.02 -3.89 6.61
N ALA A 58 12.24 -4.32 5.61
CA ALA A 58 10.92 -4.89 5.83
C ALA A 58 11.00 -6.22 6.59
N PHE A 59 11.94 -7.10 6.21
CA PHE A 59 12.16 -8.37 6.90
C PHE A 59 12.64 -8.18 8.34
N ILE A 60 13.54 -7.23 8.58
CA ILE A 60 14.02 -6.91 9.93
C ILE A 60 12.84 -6.50 10.82
N VAL A 61 11.97 -5.58 10.35
CA VAL A 61 10.79 -5.17 11.11
C VAL A 61 9.85 -6.35 11.37
N ALA A 62 9.58 -7.19 10.36
CA ALA A 62 8.73 -8.37 10.54
C ALA A 62 9.29 -9.34 11.59
N ILE A 63 10.59 -9.63 11.53
CA ILE A 63 11.28 -10.50 12.50
C ILE A 63 11.22 -9.89 13.91
N LEU A 64 11.46 -8.59 14.05
CA LEU A 64 11.38 -7.90 15.35
C LEU A 64 9.96 -7.99 15.95
N VAL A 65 8.92 -7.90 15.12
CA VAL A 65 7.53 -8.08 15.58
C VAL A 65 7.26 -9.51 16.02
N GLU A 66 7.81 -10.52 15.35
CA GLU A 66 7.64 -11.93 15.73
C GLU A 66 8.30 -12.27 17.07
N PHE A 67 9.34 -11.54 17.46
CA PHE A 67 9.96 -11.70 18.78
C PHE A 67 9.10 -11.18 19.95
N ILE A 68 7.99 -10.49 19.68
CA ILE A 68 7.06 -10.04 20.72
C ILE A 68 6.18 -11.24 21.15
N PRO A 69 6.32 -11.73 22.39
CA PRO A 69 5.62 -12.93 22.82
C PRO A 69 4.11 -12.69 22.92
N LEU A 70 3.34 -13.67 22.47
CA LEU A 70 1.90 -13.73 22.65
C LEU A 70 1.57 -14.68 23.81
N LYS A 71 0.47 -14.39 24.50
CA LYS A 71 -0.07 -15.28 25.51
C LYS A 71 -1.02 -16.29 24.87
N PRO A 72 -1.39 -17.36 25.60
CA PRO A 72 -2.46 -18.24 25.19
C PRO A 72 -3.75 -17.44 24.85
N PRO A 73 -4.42 -17.73 23.73
CA PRO A 73 -5.59 -16.96 23.28
C PRO A 73 -6.81 -17.09 24.20
N ASP A 74 -6.88 -18.16 24.99
CA ASP A 74 -7.90 -18.44 26.00
C ASP A 74 -7.83 -17.49 27.21
N GLU A 75 -6.69 -16.85 27.46
CA GLU A 75 -6.58 -15.77 28.46
C GLU A 75 -7.32 -14.48 28.02
N GLY A 76 -7.79 -14.43 26.76
CA GLY A 76 -8.62 -13.35 26.25
C GLY A 76 -7.84 -12.12 25.79
N TRP A 77 -8.59 -11.16 25.24
CA TRP A 77 -8.06 -10.00 24.51
C TRP A 77 -7.27 -9.02 25.39
N LYS A 78 -7.64 -8.90 26.67
CA LYS A 78 -6.95 -8.01 27.64
C LYS A 78 -5.60 -8.57 28.07
N ALA A 79 -5.53 -9.87 28.33
CA ALA A 79 -4.29 -10.53 28.71
C ALA A 79 -3.28 -10.54 27.55
N ASN A 80 -3.78 -10.59 26.32
CA ASN A 80 -3.01 -10.52 25.08
C ASN A 80 -2.72 -9.08 24.62
N TYR A 81 -2.33 -8.18 25.53
CA TYR A 81 -2.07 -6.78 25.16
C TYR A 81 -0.92 -6.60 24.15
N THR A 82 0.04 -7.54 24.15
CA THR A 82 1.15 -7.58 23.19
C THR A 82 0.68 -7.83 21.76
N PHE A 83 -0.46 -8.50 21.56
CA PHE A 83 -1.08 -8.66 20.25
C PHE A 83 -1.44 -7.30 19.63
N TRP A 84 -2.00 -6.38 20.42
CA TRP A 84 -2.35 -5.03 19.94
C TRP A 84 -1.12 -4.22 19.59
N ILE A 85 -0.03 -4.37 20.35
CA ILE A 85 1.26 -3.75 20.05
C ILE A 85 1.80 -4.27 18.73
N ARG A 86 1.82 -5.61 18.52
CA ARG A 86 2.23 -6.22 17.26
C ARG A 86 1.40 -5.70 16.09
N LEU A 87 0.08 -5.67 16.25
CA LEU A 87 -0.85 -5.19 15.22
C LEU A 87 -0.58 -3.71 14.86
N TYR A 88 -0.31 -2.88 15.86
CA TYR A 88 0.00 -1.47 15.67
C TYR A 88 1.35 -1.28 14.97
N VAL A 89 2.41 -1.90 15.46
CA VAL A 89 3.77 -1.78 14.91
C VAL A 89 3.84 -2.33 13.49
N SER A 90 3.15 -3.43 13.19
CA SER A 90 3.09 -3.97 11.82
C SER A 90 2.30 -3.11 10.84
N SER A 91 1.26 -2.41 11.30
CA SER A 91 0.44 -1.57 10.42
C SER A 91 1.09 -0.22 10.09
N LEU A 92 1.98 0.29 10.95
CA LEU A 92 2.65 1.57 10.73
C LEU A 92 3.49 1.62 9.43
N PRO A 93 4.40 0.66 9.14
CA PRO A 93 5.14 0.64 7.87
C PRO A 93 4.22 0.59 6.65
N ILE A 94 3.10 -0.14 6.74
CA ILE A 94 2.11 -0.24 5.68
C ILE A 94 1.46 1.13 5.43
N ALA A 95 1.04 1.80 6.50
CA ALA A 95 0.40 3.12 6.40
C ALA A 95 1.39 4.19 5.89
N PHE A 96 2.61 4.25 6.43
CA PHE A 96 3.65 5.16 5.93
C PHE A 96 4.01 4.87 4.47
N GLY A 97 4.21 3.59 4.12
CA GLY A 97 4.49 3.16 2.75
C GLY A 97 3.38 3.58 1.79
N GLY A 98 2.13 3.41 2.18
CA GLY A 98 0.97 3.91 1.45
C GLY A 98 1.02 5.42 1.24
N VAL A 99 1.28 6.21 2.30
CA VAL A 99 1.32 7.68 2.16
C VAL A 99 2.43 8.11 1.23
N TYR A 100 3.64 7.55 1.37
CA TYR A 100 4.76 7.87 0.49
C TYR A 100 4.49 7.43 -0.95
N GLN A 101 3.90 6.26 -1.17
CA GLN A 101 3.47 5.81 -2.50
C GLN A 101 2.55 6.83 -3.17
N VAL A 102 1.55 7.34 -2.46
CA VAL A 102 0.64 8.35 -3.01
C VAL A 102 1.34 9.70 -3.20
N LYS A 103 2.16 10.11 -2.22
CA LYS A 103 2.92 11.37 -2.23
C LYS A 103 3.82 11.50 -3.46
N GLU A 104 4.47 10.43 -3.89
CA GLU A 104 5.36 10.42 -5.06
C GLU A 104 4.63 10.62 -6.40
N VAL A 105 3.30 10.45 -6.42
CA VAL A 105 2.50 10.55 -7.65
C VAL A 105 1.68 11.85 -7.72
N ILE A 106 1.27 12.39 -6.57
CA ILE A 106 0.47 13.62 -6.50
C ILE A 106 1.32 14.88 -6.65
N GLU A 107 0.67 16.04 -6.82
CA GLU A 107 1.35 17.33 -6.89
C GLU A 107 2.28 17.58 -5.68
N PRO A 108 3.53 18.03 -5.90
CA PRO A 108 4.46 18.35 -4.81
C PRO A 108 3.86 19.36 -3.84
N GLY A 109 4.02 19.10 -2.54
CA GLY A 109 3.47 19.97 -1.49
C GLY A 109 1.98 19.79 -1.19
N ALA A 110 1.29 18.86 -1.87
CA ALA A 110 -0.13 18.59 -1.59
C ALA A 110 -0.41 18.06 -0.18
N ILE A 111 0.55 17.37 0.45
CA ILE A 111 0.46 16.86 1.82
C ILE A 111 1.66 17.33 2.65
N SER A 112 1.38 17.81 3.87
CA SER A 112 2.40 18.25 4.83
C SER A 112 3.03 17.07 5.58
N THR A 113 4.22 17.25 6.15
CA THR A 113 4.86 16.22 7.00
C THR A 113 3.98 15.82 8.18
N THR A 114 3.31 16.78 8.79
CA THR A 114 2.33 16.52 9.86
C THR A 114 1.15 15.71 9.34
N GLY A 115 0.67 16.00 8.13
CA GLY A 115 -0.38 15.22 7.47
C GLY A 115 0.03 13.78 7.19
N ILE A 116 1.29 13.54 6.81
CA ILE A 116 1.83 12.19 6.64
C ILE A 116 1.77 11.41 7.96
N VAL A 117 2.30 12.01 9.04
CA VAL A 117 2.30 11.39 10.36
C VAL A 117 0.87 11.18 10.87
N ALA A 118 0.01 12.18 10.75
CA ALA A 118 -1.39 12.10 11.16
C ALA A 118 -2.14 11.00 10.39
N THR A 119 -1.88 10.85 9.09
CA THR A 119 -2.48 9.78 8.29
C THR A 119 -2.05 8.41 8.74
N ALA A 120 -0.74 8.19 8.89
CA ALA A 120 -0.22 6.88 9.29
C ALA A 120 -0.64 6.51 10.72
N VAL A 121 -0.34 7.38 11.68
CA VAL A 121 -0.60 7.14 13.11
C VAL A 121 -2.10 7.11 13.40
N GLY A 122 -2.87 8.02 12.80
CA GLY A 122 -4.32 8.10 12.99
C GLY A 122 -5.04 6.87 12.46
N SER A 123 -4.74 6.45 11.23
CA SER A 123 -5.36 5.26 10.64
C SER A 123 -5.02 3.97 11.41
N CYS A 124 -3.76 3.77 11.80
CA CYS A 124 -3.34 2.64 12.64
C CYS A 124 -4.03 2.64 14.01
N THR A 125 -4.16 3.81 14.65
CA THR A 125 -4.83 3.93 15.96
C THR A 125 -6.29 3.55 15.86
N CYS A 126 -7.03 4.09 14.89
CA CYS A 126 -8.43 3.76 14.67
C CYS A 126 -8.62 2.28 14.30
N TYR A 127 -7.73 1.73 13.49
CA TYR A 127 -7.74 0.31 13.12
C TYR A 127 -7.58 -0.62 14.32
N VAL A 128 -6.55 -0.39 15.15
CA VAL A 128 -6.32 -1.22 16.34
C VAL A 128 -7.44 -1.04 17.35
N ALA A 129 -7.90 0.20 17.59
CA ALA A 129 -9.02 0.47 18.48
C ALA A 129 -10.32 -0.22 18.03
N LEU A 130 -10.63 -0.18 16.73
CA LEU A 130 -11.78 -0.90 16.18
C LEU A 130 -11.62 -2.41 16.35
N THR A 131 -10.43 -2.95 16.09
CA THR A 131 -10.17 -4.40 16.24
C THR A 131 -10.30 -4.83 17.71
N MET A 132 -9.80 -4.03 18.64
CA MET A 132 -9.99 -4.25 20.08
C MET A 132 -11.47 -4.20 20.46
N LEU A 133 -12.23 -3.26 19.91
CA LEU A 133 -13.67 -3.15 20.15
C LEU A 133 -14.41 -4.40 19.65
N VAL A 134 -14.10 -4.89 18.44
CA VAL A 134 -14.68 -6.12 17.89
C VAL A 134 -14.32 -7.33 18.76
N ALA A 135 -13.06 -7.44 19.19
CA ALA A 135 -12.63 -8.51 20.11
C ALA A 135 -13.36 -8.46 21.46
N ALA A 136 -13.63 -7.26 21.97
CA ALA A 136 -14.33 -7.04 23.24
C ALA A 136 -15.83 -7.33 23.15
N LEU A 137 -16.47 -7.02 22.02
CA LEU A 137 -17.92 -7.18 21.82
C LEU A 137 -18.31 -8.57 21.32
N TRP A 138 -17.41 -9.28 20.64
CA TRP A 138 -17.74 -10.54 19.99
C TRP A 138 -16.95 -11.73 20.53
N LYS A 139 -15.70 -11.90 20.11
CA LYS A 139 -14.82 -13.00 20.54
C LYS A 139 -13.36 -12.67 20.25
N PHE A 140 -12.49 -13.16 21.13
CA PHE A 140 -11.06 -13.22 20.90
C PHE A 140 -10.58 -14.69 20.87
N PRO A 141 -9.71 -15.08 19.92
CA PRO A 141 -9.30 -14.34 18.73
C PRO A 141 -10.48 -14.13 17.76
N ILE A 142 -10.44 -13.04 16.98
CA ILE A 142 -11.52 -12.70 16.05
C ILE A 142 -11.50 -13.69 14.88
N PRO A 143 -12.59 -14.42 14.59
CA PRO A 143 -12.67 -15.28 13.42
C PRO A 143 -12.48 -14.46 12.13
N PHE A 144 -11.54 -14.86 11.28
CA PHE A 144 -11.19 -14.12 10.05
C PHE A 144 -10.84 -12.63 10.33
N GLY A 145 -10.22 -12.33 11.48
CA GLY A 145 -9.99 -10.95 11.94
C GLY A 145 -9.42 -10.04 10.86
N TYR A 146 -8.35 -10.46 10.18
CA TYR A 146 -7.72 -9.67 9.11
C TYR A 146 -8.68 -9.30 7.97
N VAL A 147 -9.45 -10.29 7.49
CA VAL A 147 -10.44 -10.11 6.41
C VAL A 147 -11.51 -9.09 6.80
N LEU A 148 -11.97 -9.14 8.06
CA LEU A 148 -12.97 -8.21 8.58
C LEU A 148 -12.42 -6.80 8.78
N THR A 149 -11.14 -6.66 9.09
CA THR A 149 -10.57 -5.38 9.55
C THR A 149 -9.76 -4.64 8.49
N VAL A 150 -9.35 -5.27 7.38
CA VAL A 150 -8.61 -4.60 6.30
C VAL A 150 -9.45 -3.54 5.57
N GLY A 151 -10.74 -3.80 5.33
CA GLY A 151 -11.67 -2.82 4.77
C GLY A 151 -11.75 -1.55 5.64
N PRO A 152 -12.04 -1.68 6.95
CA PRO A 152 -11.98 -0.58 7.89
C PRO A 152 -10.62 0.14 7.95
N PHE A 153 -9.49 -0.58 7.92
CA PHE A 153 -8.15 0.04 7.88
C PHE A 153 -7.99 0.95 6.66
N VAL A 154 -8.34 0.42 5.48
CA VAL A 154 -8.29 1.17 4.21
C VAL A 154 -9.22 2.38 4.25
N ALA A 155 -10.41 2.26 4.82
CA ALA A 155 -11.34 3.39 5.00
C ALA A 155 -10.75 4.47 5.93
N PHE A 156 -10.21 4.10 7.09
CA PHE A 156 -9.56 5.05 7.99
C PHE A 156 -8.38 5.73 7.31
N TYR A 157 -7.53 4.97 6.61
CA TYR A 157 -6.42 5.52 5.84
C TYR A 157 -6.90 6.60 4.85
N MET A 158 -7.91 6.30 4.03
CA MET A 158 -8.44 7.28 3.05
C MET A 158 -9.02 8.53 3.74
N ILE A 159 -9.75 8.36 4.85
CA ILE A 159 -10.32 9.47 5.60
C ILE A 159 -9.21 10.37 6.13
N PHE A 160 -8.23 9.83 6.84
CA PHE A 160 -7.15 10.64 7.40
C PHE A 160 -6.28 11.29 6.31
N PHE A 161 -6.04 10.59 5.20
CA PHE A 161 -5.31 11.14 4.06
C PHE A 161 -6.03 12.37 3.47
N MET A 162 -7.34 12.26 3.25
CA MET A 162 -8.16 13.36 2.72
C MET A 162 -8.25 14.53 3.71
N LEU A 163 -8.37 14.26 5.00
CA LEU A 163 -8.33 15.27 6.06
C LEU A 163 -6.97 16.00 6.11
N SER A 164 -5.88 15.27 5.87
CA SER A 164 -4.51 15.80 5.91
C SER A 164 -4.18 16.73 4.74
N ILE A 165 -4.82 16.55 3.59
CA ILE A 165 -4.74 17.47 2.44
C ILE A 165 -5.70 18.66 2.64
N GLY A 166 -6.91 18.36 3.10
CA GLY A 166 -7.94 19.34 3.39
C GLY A 166 -8.69 19.86 2.14
N PRO A 167 -9.89 20.42 2.32
CA PRO A 167 -10.77 20.80 1.21
C PRO A 167 -10.23 21.97 0.38
N ARG A 168 -9.42 22.85 0.96
CA ARG A 168 -8.85 24.01 0.27
C ARG A 168 -7.86 23.59 -0.82
N VAL A 169 -6.90 22.73 -0.48
CA VAL A 169 -5.89 22.20 -1.43
C VAL A 169 -6.56 21.28 -2.46
N LEU A 170 -7.56 20.50 -2.05
CA LEU A 170 -8.37 19.74 -2.99
C LEU A 170 -9.12 20.65 -3.98
N SER A 171 -9.53 21.86 -3.57
CA SER A 171 -10.25 22.79 -4.44
C SER A 171 -9.39 23.54 -5.45
N SER A 172 -8.08 23.64 -5.23
CA SER A 172 -7.20 24.44 -6.07
C SER A 172 -6.76 23.75 -7.36
N SER A 173 -6.73 22.40 -7.42
CA SER A 173 -6.26 21.66 -8.59
C SER A 173 -7.17 20.48 -8.98
N ALA A 174 -7.68 20.51 -10.21
CA ALA A 174 -8.41 19.38 -10.81
C ALA A 174 -7.48 18.18 -11.11
N VAL A 175 -6.19 18.44 -11.37
CA VAL A 175 -5.18 17.40 -11.62
C VAL A 175 -4.91 16.61 -10.35
N LEU A 176 -4.72 17.31 -9.22
CA LEU A 176 -4.54 16.70 -7.91
C LEU A 176 -5.70 15.77 -7.54
N ARG A 177 -6.95 16.22 -7.73
CA ARG A 177 -8.14 15.39 -7.49
C ARG A 177 -8.11 14.10 -8.31
N ARG A 178 -7.74 14.17 -9.58
CA ARG A 178 -7.65 13.00 -10.46
C ARG A 178 -6.54 12.04 -10.01
N GLN A 179 -5.39 12.57 -9.62
CA GLN A 179 -4.28 11.76 -9.10
C GLN A 179 -4.68 11.05 -7.80
N ILE A 180 -5.27 11.79 -6.84
CA ILE A 180 -5.76 11.23 -5.59
C ILE A 180 -6.80 10.14 -5.86
N PHE A 181 -7.79 10.40 -6.71
CA PHE A 181 -8.80 9.39 -7.05
C PHE A 181 -8.16 8.11 -7.60
N SER A 182 -7.23 8.23 -8.54
CA SER A 182 -6.51 7.08 -9.09
C SER A 182 -5.70 6.34 -8.02
N GLN A 183 -5.06 7.05 -7.10
CA GLN A 183 -4.26 6.44 -6.04
C GLN A 183 -5.12 5.80 -4.95
N MET A 184 -6.27 6.38 -4.60
CA MET A 184 -7.22 5.76 -3.68
C MET A 184 -7.79 4.45 -4.25
N LEU A 185 -8.03 4.38 -5.56
CA LEU A 185 -8.39 3.12 -6.23
C LEU A 185 -7.28 2.07 -6.14
N VAL A 186 -6.02 2.47 -6.31
CA VAL A 186 -4.87 1.57 -6.15
C VAL A 186 -4.79 1.05 -4.71
N ILE A 187 -4.94 1.91 -3.71
CA ILE A 187 -4.94 1.53 -2.29
C ILE A 187 -6.11 0.58 -1.97
N ALA A 188 -7.30 0.86 -2.51
CA ALA A 188 -8.45 -0.03 -2.35
C ALA A 188 -8.20 -1.41 -2.99
N ALA A 189 -7.61 -1.45 -4.18
CA ALA A 189 -7.23 -2.69 -4.84
C ALA A 189 -6.17 -3.47 -4.06
N GLN A 190 -5.16 -2.79 -3.50
CA GLN A 190 -4.16 -3.40 -2.61
C GLN A 190 -4.82 -4.00 -1.37
N GLY A 191 -5.79 -3.30 -0.77
CA GLY A 191 -6.58 -3.82 0.35
C GLY A 191 -7.37 -5.08 0.01
N MET A 192 -7.98 -5.13 -1.18
CA MET A 192 -8.68 -6.32 -1.66
C MET A 192 -7.74 -7.50 -1.94
N LEU A 193 -6.55 -7.24 -2.51
CA LEU A 193 -5.55 -8.28 -2.76
C LEU A 193 -4.95 -8.89 -1.48
N ALA A 194 -5.11 -8.20 -0.34
CA ALA A 194 -4.61 -8.69 0.93
C ALA A 194 -5.53 -9.76 1.57
N ILE A 195 -6.76 -9.89 1.09
CA ILE A 195 -7.77 -10.88 1.52
C ILE A 195 -7.68 -12.11 0.61
#